data_AF-A0AAJ3CWQ1-F1
#
_entry.id   AF-A0AAJ3CWQ1-F1
#
_cell.length_a   1.000
_cell.length_b   1.000
_cell.length_c   1.000
_cell.angle_alpha   90.00
_cell.angle_beta   90.00
_cell.angle_gamma   90.00
#
_symmetry.space_group_name_H-M   'P 1'
#
loop_
_entity.id
_entity.type
_entity.pdbx_description
1 polymer ?
#
loop_
_entity_poly.entity_id
_entity_poly.type
_entity_poly.pdbx_seq_one_letter_code
_entity_poly.pdbx_strand_id
1 'polypeptide(L)'
;MPSKSKSQAKFFAAAAHNPEFAKKAGISQSAAKEWNAADEKEGNLKKSSKLPNKVKEASMRSLVDIVQDAELADTEDRTCDIMDSCEDDKDKLNEMPQRFDSFQGQNRDEFVDKTAEMTGKHNMVKFAEHKDYDVYMNKNGTGFIAYDKAGKQLAIVSGHLSNDAVLGVQNVFEIAATASKTGTKGIIYNIFMDMVSHGIKVLSDSLHTDDAIKFWTRLIGSHQVYIVGGGEVLAKASPDKVHKYWSDDESSPSAELQLMLVK
;
A
#
# COMPACT_ATOMS: atom_id res chain seq x y z
N MET A 1 -8.34 -32.83 -12.51
CA MET A 1 -9.01 -31.71 -13.20
C MET A 1 -8.40 -30.43 -12.66
N PRO A 2 -7.83 -29.57 -13.50
CA PRO A 2 -7.22 -28.31 -13.05
C PRO A 2 -8.28 -27.24 -12.74
N SER A 3 -7.93 -26.32 -11.86
CA SER A 3 -8.63 -25.07 -11.58
C SER A 3 -8.71 -24.19 -12.84
N LYS A 4 -9.85 -23.55 -13.05
CA LYS A 4 -10.10 -22.67 -14.21
C LYS A 4 -9.82 -21.19 -13.90
N SER A 5 -9.50 -20.85 -12.65
CA SER A 5 -9.17 -19.49 -12.23
C SER A 5 -8.13 -19.46 -11.09
N LYS A 6 -7.40 -18.34 -10.97
CA LYS A 6 -6.40 -18.12 -9.90
C LYS A 6 -7.01 -18.24 -8.50
N SER A 7 -8.21 -17.71 -8.29
CA SER A 7 -8.92 -17.77 -7.01
C SER A 7 -9.29 -19.21 -6.63
N GLN A 8 -9.69 -20.02 -7.61
CA GLN A 8 -9.99 -21.43 -7.40
C GLN A 8 -8.73 -22.23 -7.03
N ALA A 9 -7.60 -21.95 -7.70
CA ALA A 9 -6.31 -22.57 -7.37
C ALA A 9 -5.81 -22.20 -5.97
N LYS A 10 -5.93 -20.92 -5.57
CA LYS A 10 -5.58 -20.45 -4.22
C LYS A 10 -6.47 -21.09 -3.15
N PHE A 11 -7.77 -21.21 -3.42
CA PHE A 11 -8.72 -21.86 -2.53
C PHE A 11 -8.39 -23.34 -2.30
N PHE A 12 -8.12 -24.09 -3.36
CA PHE A 12 -7.75 -25.51 -3.24
C PHE A 12 -6.35 -25.71 -2.65
N ALA A 13 -5.40 -24.82 -2.91
CA ALA A 13 -4.10 -24.83 -2.24
C ALA A 13 -4.24 -24.63 -0.72
N ALA A 14 -5.04 -23.64 -0.30
CA ALA A 14 -5.32 -23.42 1.12
C ALA A 14 -6.02 -24.62 1.77
N ALA A 15 -7.03 -25.20 1.11
CA ALA A 15 -7.74 -26.37 1.60
C ALA A 15 -6.91 -27.67 1.59
N ALA A 16 -5.97 -27.82 0.67
CA ALA A 16 -5.08 -28.99 0.63
C ALA A 16 -4.17 -29.07 1.86
N HIS A 17 -3.72 -27.91 2.36
CA HIS A 17 -2.76 -27.78 3.45
C HIS A 17 -3.38 -27.45 4.81
N ASN A 18 -4.66 -27.04 4.87
CA ASN A 18 -5.36 -26.75 6.12
C ASN A 18 -6.66 -27.59 6.26
N PRO A 19 -6.65 -28.66 7.08
CA PRO A 19 -7.82 -29.51 7.31
C PRO A 19 -9.02 -28.77 7.92
N GLU A 20 -8.78 -27.78 8.78
CA GLU A 20 -9.86 -27.00 9.38
C GLU A 20 -10.51 -26.06 8.37
N PHE A 21 -9.70 -25.46 7.49
CA PHE A 21 -10.21 -24.65 6.38
C PHE A 21 -11.03 -25.50 5.41
N ALA A 22 -10.56 -26.70 5.05
CA ALA A 22 -11.30 -27.63 4.21
C ALA A 22 -12.65 -28.03 4.84
N LYS A 23 -12.65 -28.34 6.13
CA LYS A 23 -13.86 -28.68 6.89
C LYS A 23 -14.84 -27.50 6.96
N LYS A 24 -14.34 -26.28 7.19
CA LYS A 24 -15.14 -25.05 7.20
C LYS A 24 -15.72 -24.70 5.83
N ALA A 25 -14.98 -25.00 4.77
CA ALA A 25 -15.39 -24.79 3.38
C ALA A 25 -16.25 -25.93 2.81
N GLY A 26 -16.53 -26.97 3.61
CA GLY A 26 -17.39 -28.09 3.21
C GLY A 26 -16.80 -29.01 2.14
N ILE A 27 -15.47 -29.03 1.98
CA ILE A 27 -14.77 -29.84 0.98
C ILE A 27 -13.83 -30.85 1.65
N SER A 28 -13.67 -32.03 1.03
CA SER A 28 -12.71 -33.01 1.54
C SER A 28 -11.28 -32.54 1.25
N GLN A 29 -10.40 -32.67 2.25
CA GLN A 29 -8.99 -32.32 2.09
C GLN A 29 -8.30 -33.17 1.01
N SER A 30 -8.73 -34.43 0.85
CA SER A 30 -8.23 -35.31 -0.21
C SER A 30 -8.56 -34.77 -1.60
N ALA A 31 -9.79 -34.32 -1.83
CA ALA A 31 -10.14 -33.65 -3.09
C ALA A 31 -9.31 -32.39 -3.28
N ALA A 32 -9.18 -31.53 -2.26
CA ALA A 32 -8.37 -30.32 -2.36
C ALA A 32 -6.90 -30.61 -2.77
N LYS A 33 -6.30 -31.70 -2.25
CA LYS A 33 -4.96 -32.14 -2.64
C LYS A 33 -4.87 -32.61 -4.09
N GLU A 34 -5.88 -33.32 -4.60
CA GLU A 34 -5.93 -33.75 -6.01
C GLU A 34 -6.04 -32.57 -6.97
N TRP A 35 -6.86 -31.56 -6.64
CA TRP A 35 -6.97 -30.33 -7.40
C TRP A 35 -5.67 -29.52 -7.35
N ASN A 36 -5.07 -29.42 -6.15
CA ASN A 36 -3.78 -28.75 -5.97
C ASN A 36 -2.66 -29.42 -6.80
N ALA A 37 -2.62 -30.75 -6.85
CA ALA A 37 -1.64 -31.50 -7.64
C ALA A 37 -1.91 -31.45 -9.16
N ALA A 38 -3.18 -31.41 -9.57
CA ALA A 38 -3.54 -31.19 -10.98
C ALA A 38 -3.10 -29.80 -11.46
N ASP A 39 -3.27 -28.77 -10.64
CA ASP A 39 -2.81 -27.41 -10.91
C ASP A 39 -1.28 -27.31 -11.01
N GLU A 40 -0.55 -28.11 -10.22
CA GLU A 40 0.93 -28.17 -10.28
C GLU A 40 1.44 -28.81 -11.58
N LYS A 41 0.73 -29.79 -12.13
CA LYS A 41 1.13 -30.49 -13.37
C LYS A 41 0.81 -29.71 -14.64
N GLU A 42 -0.25 -28.91 -14.65
CA GLU A 42 -0.73 -28.26 -15.87
C GLU A 42 -0.06 -26.91 -16.16
N GLY A 43 0.72 -26.36 -15.22
CA GLY A 43 1.49 -25.12 -15.40
C GLY A 43 0.67 -23.85 -15.66
N ASN A 44 -0.66 -23.98 -15.74
CA ASN A 44 -1.57 -22.95 -16.26
C ASN A 44 -1.92 -21.84 -15.27
N LEU A 45 -1.45 -21.92 -14.04
CA LEU A 45 -1.57 -20.85 -13.06
C LEU A 45 -0.26 -20.85 -12.27
N LYS A 46 0.64 -19.90 -12.56
CA LYS A 46 1.83 -19.64 -11.74
C LYS A 46 1.38 -19.52 -10.28
N LYS A 47 1.49 -20.61 -9.52
CA LYS A 47 1.28 -20.54 -8.08
C LYS A 47 2.49 -19.82 -7.51
N SER A 48 2.22 -18.72 -6.84
CA SER A 48 3.00 -18.25 -5.70
C SER A 48 2.88 -19.27 -4.55
N SER A 49 3.24 -20.53 -4.79
CA SER A 49 3.30 -21.58 -3.77
C SER A 49 4.74 -22.05 -3.61
N LYS A 50 5.54 -21.21 -2.99
CA LYS A 50 6.34 -21.68 -1.86
C LYS A 50 5.62 -21.20 -0.61
N LEU A 51 4.84 -22.08 0.01
CA LEU A 51 4.35 -21.85 1.37
C LEU A 51 5.54 -21.80 2.34
N PRO A 52 5.40 -21.05 3.45
CA PRO A 52 6.47 -20.69 4.35
C PRO A 52 6.74 -21.83 5.34
N ASN A 53 8.00 -22.26 5.41
CA ASN A 53 8.58 -22.84 6.62
C ASN A 53 10.09 -22.63 6.59
N LYS A 54 10.45 -21.34 6.57
CA LYS A 54 11.73 -20.70 6.91
C LYS A 54 11.66 -19.23 6.48
N VAL A 55 10.62 -18.51 6.90
CA VAL A 55 10.76 -17.05 6.98
C VAL A 55 11.69 -16.84 8.15
N LYS A 56 12.84 -16.21 7.92
CA LYS A 56 13.53 -15.31 8.86
C LYS A 56 14.96 -14.95 8.45
N GLU A 57 15.54 -15.56 7.42
CA GLU A 57 16.89 -15.13 7.03
C GLU A 57 17.10 -14.98 5.52
N ALA A 58 16.68 -15.92 4.68
CA ALA A 58 17.00 -15.80 3.24
C ALA A 58 16.19 -14.69 2.53
N SER A 59 14.91 -14.52 2.90
CA SER A 59 14.07 -13.44 2.37
C SER A 59 14.40 -12.09 3.00
N MET A 60 14.65 -12.05 4.33
CA MET A 60 15.16 -10.82 4.96
C MET A 60 16.54 -10.44 4.44
N ARG A 61 17.45 -11.41 4.23
CA ARG A 61 18.72 -11.18 3.54
C ARG A 61 18.47 -10.66 2.14
N SER A 62 17.57 -11.24 1.35
CA SER A 62 17.26 -10.68 0.02
C SER A 62 16.76 -9.24 0.06
N LEU A 63 15.92 -8.87 1.04
CA LEU A 63 15.43 -7.49 1.19
C LEU A 63 16.53 -6.55 1.70
N VAL A 64 17.35 -7.02 2.66
CA VAL A 64 18.51 -6.30 3.18
C VAL A 64 19.58 -6.15 2.10
N ASP A 65 19.81 -7.16 1.28
CA ASP A 65 20.74 -7.17 0.14
C ASP A 65 20.26 -6.15 -0.89
N ILE A 66 18.96 -6.04 -1.18
CA ILE A 66 18.43 -4.98 -2.06
C ILE A 66 18.76 -3.59 -1.51
N VAL A 67 18.55 -3.38 -0.22
CA VAL A 67 18.86 -2.09 0.43
C VAL A 67 20.37 -1.86 0.51
N GLN A 68 21.16 -2.90 0.76
CA GLN A 68 22.60 -2.83 0.91
C GLN A 68 23.30 -2.68 -0.44
N ASP A 69 22.84 -3.36 -1.48
CA ASP A 69 23.23 -3.13 -2.89
C ASP A 69 22.77 -1.74 -3.36
N ALA A 70 21.64 -1.24 -2.82
CA ALA A 70 21.28 0.16 -2.99
C ALA A 70 22.28 1.12 -2.34
N GLU A 71 22.85 0.76 -1.18
CA GLU A 71 23.92 1.48 -0.49
C GLU A 71 25.31 1.35 -1.13
N LEU A 72 25.64 0.20 -1.72
CA LEU A 72 26.94 -0.10 -2.28
C LEU A 72 27.13 0.37 -3.73
N ALA A 73 26.05 0.57 -4.50
CA ALA A 73 26.09 1.02 -5.89
C ALA A 73 26.44 2.52 -6.08
N ASP A 74 27.21 3.10 -5.17
CA ASP A 74 27.66 4.51 -5.20
C ASP A 74 28.76 4.78 -6.27
N THR A 75 28.88 3.89 -7.26
CA THR A 75 29.71 4.06 -8.45
C THR A 75 28.96 3.51 -9.65
N GLU A 76 28.69 4.37 -10.63
CA GLU A 76 28.26 4.06 -12.00
C GLU A 76 26.74 4.09 -12.29
N ASP A 77 26.31 5.30 -12.67
CA ASP A 77 25.71 5.59 -13.98
C ASP A 77 24.32 4.99 -14.28
N ARG A 78 23.27 5.62 -13.74
CA ARG A 78 21.93 5.71 -14.36
C ARG A 78 21.09 6.89 -13.85
N THR A 79 21.74 7.98 -13.48
CA THR A 79 21.15 9.13 -12.79
C THR A 79 20.47 10.16 -13.69
N CYS A 80 20.55 10.07 -15.01
CA CYS A 80 20.14 11.16 -15.89
C CYS A 80 18.66 11.16 -16.35
N ASP A 81 18.00 10.02 -16.53
CA ASP A 81 16.70 10.03 -17.26
C ASP A 81 15.48 10.40 -16.39
N ILE A 82 15.54 10.26 -15.07
CA ILE A 82 14.43 10.66 -14.17
C ILE A 82 14.59 12.11 -13.71
N MET A 83 15.83 12.58 -13.51
CA MET A 83 16.10 13.94 -13.02
C MET A 83 15.92 15.03 -14.09
N ASP A 84 16.15 14.74 -15.38
CA ASP A 84 15.98 15.72 -16.47
C ASP A 84 14.51 16.14 -16.68
N SER A 85 13.55 15.33 -16.17
CA SER A 85 12.13 15.71 -16.14
C SER A 85 11.71 16.46 -14.87
N CYS A 86 12.63 16.65 -13.91
CA CYS A 86 12.36 17.25 -12.61
C CYS A 86 12.81 18.72 -12.50
N GLU A 87 13.45 19.29 -13.53
CA GLU A 87 14.01 20.65 -13.43
C GLU A 87 12.98 21.78 -13.62
N ASP A 88 11.77 21.50 -14.12
CA ASP A 88 10.74 22.52 -14.38
C ASP A 88 9.58 22.61 -13.37
N ASP A 89 9.40 21.64 -12.46
CA ASP A 89 8.28 21.66 -11.50
C ASP A 89 8.74 21.87 -10.05
N LYS A 90 9.24 23.08 -9.76
CA LYS A 90 9.19 23.67 -8.40
C LYS A 90 7.78 24.06 -7.97
N ASP A 91 6.77 23.67 -8.75
CA ASP A 91 5.38 23.83 -8.38
C ASP A 91 5.07 22.93 -7.18
N LYS A 92 4.76 23.63 -6.07
CA LYS A 92 4.27 23.13 -4.78
C LYS A 92 3.51 21.81 -4.94
N LEU A 93 3.78 20.88 -4.00
CA LEU A 93 3.14 19.59 -3.64
C LEU A 93 1.59 19.55 -3.69
N ASN A 94 0.99 20.15 -4.70
CA ASN A 94 -0.39 20.56 -4.71
C ASN A 94 -1.27 19.48 -5.33
N GLU A 95 -0.81 18.55 -6.15
CA GLU A 95 -1.73 17.58 -6.76
C GLU A 95 -1.14 16.18 -6.86
N MET A 96 -1.96 15.22 -6.43
CA MET A 96 -1.81 13.80 -6.66
C MET A 96 -2.48 13.48 -8.01
N PRO A 97 -1.77 12.91 -8.99
CA PRO A 97 -2.41 12.45 -10.21
C PRO A 97 -3.14 11.11 -9.99
N GLN A 98 -3.94 10.76 -10.98
CA GLN A 98 -5.27 10.24 -10.76
C GLN A 98 -5.45 8.69 -10.75
N ARG A 99 -4.49 7.86 -10.33
CA ARG A 99 -4.74 6.40 -10.23
C ARG A 99 -4.32 5.75 -8.91
N PHE A 100 -5.32 5.47 -8.06
CA PHE A 100 -5.43 4.12 -7.50
C PHE A 100 -6.04 3.29 -8.62
N ASP A 101 -5.26 2.36 -9.15
CA ASP A 101 -5.86 1.36 -10.00
C ASP A 101 -6.75 0.49 -9.10
N SER A 102 -8.05 0.64 -9.33
CA SER A 102 -8.95 -0.49 -9.43
C SER A 102 -9.00 -1.50 -8.27
N PHE A 103 -10.06 -1.37 -7.45
CA PHE A 103 -10.83 -2.59 -7.19
C PHE A 103 -11.46 -3.10 -8.50
N GLN A 104 -11.84 -2.24 -9.48
CA GLN A 104 -12.33 -2.59 -10.84
C GLN A 104 -12.32 -1.44 -11.91
N GLY A 105 -11.34 -0.53 -11.94
CA GLY A 105 -11.25 0.51 -12.99
C GLY A 105 -12.26 1.65 -12.82
N GLN A 106 -12.67 1.92 -11.58
CA GLN A 106 -13.71 2.88 -11.26
C GLN A 106 -13.20 4.33 -11.27
N ASN A 107 -14.10 5.25 -11.58
CA ASN A 107 -13.83 6.68 -11.56
C ASN A 107 -13.64 7.17 -10.10
N ARG A 108 -12.61 7.96 -9.84
CA ARG A 108 -12.33 8.52 -8.51
C ARG A 108 -13.46 9.36 -7.92
N ASP A 109 -14.13 10.15 -8.76
CA ASP A 109 -15.13 11.09 -8.31
C ASP A 109 -16.35 10.28 -7.89
N GLU A 110 -16.67 9.26 -8.68
CA GLU A 110 -17.67 8.25 -8.35
C GLU A 110 -17.31 7.47 -7.08
N PHE A 111 -16.04 7.13 -6.87
CA PHE A 111 -15.60 6.49 -5.62
C PHE A 111 -15.79 7.40 -4.41
N VAL A 112 -15.40 8.68 -4.52
CA VAL A 112 -15.62 9.65 -3.44
C VAL A 112 -17.12 9.86 -3.19
N ASP A 113 -17.96 9.91 -4.23
CA ASP A 113 -19.40 10.07 -4.06
C ASP A 113 -20.04 8.83 -3.44
N LYS A 114 -19.74 7.63 -3.93
CA LYS A 114 -20.23 6.38 -3.35
C LYS A 114 -19.80 6.21 -1.89
N THR A 115 -18.54 6.52 -1.58
CA THR A 115 -18.09 6.49 -0.19
C THR A 115 -18.79 7.55 0.65
N ALA A 116 -19.06 8.74 0.13
CA ALA A 116 -19.84 9.75 0.85
C ALA A 116 -21.29 9.30 1.15
N GLU A 117 -21.93 8.58 0.23
CA GLU A 117 -23.28 8.03 0.43
C GLU A 117 -23.30 6.94 1.52
N MET A 118 -22.25 6.13 1.59
CA MET A 118 -22.11 5.06 2.59
C MET A 118 -21.63 5.57 3.95
N THR A 119 -20.85 6.65 3.97
CA THR A 119 -20.19 7.13 5.19
C THR A 119 -20.97 8.29 5.81
N GLY A 120 -21.79 7.97 6.81
CA GLY A 120 -22.50 8.99 7.58
C GLY A 120 -21.61 9.67 8.63
N LYS A 121 -21.72 11.02 8.75
CA LYS A 121 -20.97 11.82 9.74
C LYS A 121 -21.16 11.45 11.20
N HIS A 122 -22.21 10.69 11.53
CA HIS A 122 -22.55 10.30 12.90
C HIS A 122 -21.51 9.38 13.58
N ASN A 123 -20.70 8.65 12.80
CA ASN A 123 -19.66 7.74 13.31
C ASN A 123 -18.23 8.29 13.17
N MET A 124 -18.11 9.58 12.90
CA MET A 124 -16.82 10.24 12.75
C MET A 124 -16.54 11.22 13.89
N VAL A 125 -15.24 11.44 14.14
CA VAL A 125 -14.73 12.43 15.08
C VAL A 125 -13.90 13.44 14.30
N LYS A 126 -14.08 14.73 14.56
CA LYS A 126 -13.25 15.77 13.95
C LYS A 126 -11.80 15.55 14.39
N PHE A 127 -10.91 15.46 13.41
CA PHE A 127 -9.51 15.11 13.58
C PHE A 127 -8.60 16.33 13.39
N ALA A 128 -8.82 17.11 12.32
CA ALA A 128 -8.08 18.33 12.07
C ALA A 128 -8.98 19.39 11.40
N GLU A 129 -8.57 20.66 11.52
CA GLU A 129 -9.26 21.79 10.92
C GLU A 129 -8.31 22.55 9.98
N HIS A 130 -8.76 22.77 8.76
CA HIS A 130 -8.08 23.58 7.76
C HIS A 130 -8.97 24.77 7.37
N LYS A 131 -8.39 25.73 6.64
CA LYS A 131 -9.10 26.96 6.25
C LYS A 131 -10.40 26.68 5.50
N ASP A 132 -10.34 25.78 4.50
CA ASP A 132 -11.44 25.57 3.54
C ASP A 132 -12.16 24.21 3.74
N TYR A 133 -11.65 23.35 4.62
CA TYR A 133 -12.19 22.02 4.89
C TYR A 133 -11.83 21.53 6.29
N ASP A 134 -12.51 20.49 6.74
CA ASP A 134 -12.23 19.79 8.00
C ASP A 134 -11.94 18.31 7.71
N VAL A 135 -10.99 17.73 8.44
CA VAL A 135 -10.67 16.30 8.38
C VAL A 135 -11.33 15.60 9.54
N TYR A 136 -11.97 14.47 9.25
CA TYR A 136 -12.65 13.61 10.20
C TYR A 136 -12.04 12.22 10.16
N MET A 137 -11.99 11.54 11.31
CA MET A 137 -11.54 10.16 11.44
C MET A 137 -12.73 9.28 11.85
N ASN A 138 -12.86 8.10 11.25
CA ASN A 138 -13.84 7.12 11.72
C ASN A 138 -13.46 6.63 13.12
N LYS A 139 -14.45 6.49 14.02
CA LYS A 139 -14.23 6.03 15.41
C LYS A 139 -13.56 4.67 15.52
N ASN A 140 -13.74 3.81 14.52
CA ASN A 140 -13.13 2.48 14.41
C ASN A 140 -11.69 2.52 13.83
N GLY A 141 -11.15 3.69 13.50
CA GLY A 141 -9.81 3.86 12.95
C GLY A 141 -9.62 3.38 11.52
N THR A 142 -10.71 3.21 10.73
CA THR A 142 -10.62 2.64 9.38
C THR A 142 -10.50 3.68 8.25
N GLY A 143 -10.38 4.96 8.59
CA GLY A 143 -10.16 5.98 7.57
C GLY A 143 -10.35 7.41 8.03
N PHE A 144 -9.88 8.30 7.17
CA PHE A 144 -9.89 9.74 7.31
C PHE A 144 -10.57 10.34 6.10
N ILE A 145 -11.46 11.30 6.34
CA ILE A 145 -12.27 11.92 5.29
C ILE A 145 -12.23 13.43 5.44
N ALA A 146 -11.93 14.12 4.35
CA ALA A 146 -12.00 15.57 4.29
C ALA A 146 -13.37 16.02 3.76
N TYR A 147 -14.01 16.95 4.47
CA TYR A 147 -15.24 17.61 4.04
C TYR A 147 -15.01 19.11 3.90
N ASP A 148 -15.50 19.72 2.82
CA ASP A 148 -15.54 21.18 2.74
C ASP A 148 -16.47 21.76 3.83
N LYS A 149 -16.42 23.10 3.99
CA LYS A 149 -17.27 23.80 4.96
C LYS A 149 -18.78 23.70 4.64
N ALA A 150 -19.16 23.36 3.40
CA ALA A 150 -20.54 23.08 3.01
C ALA A 150 -20.96 21.63 3.32
N GLY A 151 -20.02 20.79 3.76
CA GLY A 151 -20.25 19.42 4.16
C GLY A 151 -20.12 18.39 3.04
N LYS A 152 -19.63 18.75 1.85
CA LYS A 152 -19.34 17.85 0.73
C LYS A 152 -17.99 17.16 0.92
N GLN A 153 -17.93 15.87 0.60
CA GLN A 153 -16.69 15.10 0.70
C GLN A 153 -15.71 15.49 -0.41
N LEU A 154 -14.46 15.79 -0.02
CA LEU A 154 -13.39 16.20 -0.92
C LEU A 154 -12.36 15.09 -1.15
N ALA A 155 -12.03 14.34 -0.10
CA ALA A 155 -11.02 13.29 -0.17
C ALA A 155 -11.25 12.23 0.92
N ILE A 156 -10.69 11.05 0.70
CA ILE A 156 -10.70 9.92 1.62
C ILE A 156 -9.34 9.23 1.61
N VAL A 157 -8.89 8.85 2.81
CA VAL A 157 -7.78 7.92 3.05
C VAL A 157 -8.38 6.77 3.84
N SER A 158 -8.54 5.62 3.21
CA SER A 158 -9.05 4.39 3.83
C SER A 158 -7.90 3.46 4.18
N GLY A 159 -8.10 2.67 5.23
CA GLY A 159 -7.05 1.83 5.78
C GLY A 159 -7.45 1.29 7.14
N HIS A 160 -6.48 1.00 7.98
CA HIS A 160 -6.73 0.64 9.38
C HIS A 160 -5.57 1.05 10.26
N LEU A 161 -5.89 1.46 11.49
CA LEU A 161 -4.89 1.71 12.52
C LEU A 161 -4.47 0.38 13.16
N SER A 162 -3.17 0.16 13.20
CA SER A 162 -2.52 -1.06 13.63
C SER A 162 -1.39 -0.75 14.62
N ASN A 163 -1.16 -1.67 15.56
CA ASN A 163 -0.08 -1.58 16.55
C ASN A 163 0.99 -2.63 16.33
N ASP A 164 0.80 -3.50 15.34
CA ASP A 164 1.60 -4.67 15.03
C ASP A 164 1.94 -4.79 13.54
N ALA A 165 1.52 -3.82 12.70
CA ALA A 165 1.92 -3.70 11.30
C ALA A 165 3.43 -3.73 11.10
N VAL A 166 4.15 -3.03 11.99
CA VAL A 166 5.61 -2.92 11.97
C VAL A 166 6.13 -3.24 13.36
N LEU A 167 7.04 -4.21 13.44
CA LEU A 167 7.59 -4.73 14.68
C LEU A 167 8.22 -3.60 15.50
N GLY A 168 7.69 -3.41 16.71
CA GLY A 168 8.18 -2.38 17.64
C GLY A 168 7.68 -0.96 17.34
N VAL A 169 6.82 -0.76 16.35
CA VAL A 169 6.25 0.56 16.00
C VAL A 169 4.74 0.55 16.23
N GLN A 170 4.27 1.40 17.14
CA GLN A 170 2.85 1.57 17.45
C GLN A 170 2.22 2.75 16.71
N ASN A 171 0.88 2.74 16.61
CA ASN A 171 0.07 3.74 15.92
C ASN A 171 0.45 3.88 14.45
N VAL A 172 0.47 2.76 13.73
CA VAL A 172 0.74 2.71 12.28
C VAL A 172 -0.59 2.62 11.55
N PHE A 173 -0.88 3.58 10.68
CA PHE A 173 -2.03 3.54 9.80
C PHE A 173 -1.63 2.90 8.47
N GLU A 174 -2.13 1.70 8.23
CA GLU A 174 -1.93 0.93 7.00
C GLU A 174 -2.92 1.40 5.94
N ILE A 175 -2.43 2.07 4.91
CA ILE A 175 -3.27 2.56 3.81
C ILE A 175 -3.80 1.38 3.01
N ALA A 176 -5.10 1.41 2.70
CA ALA A 176 -5.72 0.49 1.75
C ALA A 176 -6.09 1.19 0.43
N ALA A 177 -6.56 2.44 0.51
CA ALA A 177 -6.83 3.24 -0.68
C ALA A 177 -6.89 4.72 -0.32
N THR A 178 -6.49 5.60 -1.24
CA THR A 178 -6.74 7.04 -1.12
C THR A 178 -7.42 7.58 -2.37
N ALA A 179 -8.24 8.61 -2.22
CA ALA A 179 -8.90 9.25 -3.35
C ALA A 179 -9.21 10.70 -3.02
N SER A 180 -9.13 11.57 -4.02
CA SER A 180 -9.51 12.98 -3.91
C SER A 180 -10.31 13.40 -5.14
N LYS A 181 -11.26 14.31 -4.93
CA LYS A 181 -12.08 14.88 -6.00
C LYS A 181 -11.23 15.64 -7.00
N THR A 182 -11.62 15.60 -8.27
CA THR A 182 -11.00 16.42 -9.31
C THR A 182 -11.01 17.90 -8.93
N GLY A 183 -9.86 18.57 -9.10
CA GLY A 183 -9.67 19.98 -8.73
C GLY A 183 -9.33 20.24 -7.26
N THR A 184 -9.28 19.21 -6.41
CA THR A 184 -8.83 19.35 -5.02
C THR A 184 -7.32 19.13 -4.91
N LYS A 185 -6.63 20.14 -4.36
CA LYS A 185 -5.16 20.20 -4.28
C LYS A 185 -4.66 19.95 -2.86
N GLY A 186 -3.69 19.05 -2.69
CA GLY A 186 -2.89 18.90 -1.46
C GLY A 186 -3.60 18.24 -0.27
N ILE A 187 -4.87 17.88 -0.39
CA ILE A 187 -5.66 17.38 0.75
C ILE A 187 -5.11 16.06 1.31
N ILE A 188 -4.73 15.10 0.46
CA ILE A 188 -4.15 13.82 0.92
C ILE A 188 -2.83 14.05 1.68
N TYR A 189 -1.97 14.91 1.15
CA TYR A 189 -0.73 15.31 1.82
C TYR A 189 -1.03 15.92 3.20
N ASN A 190 -1.97 16.87 3.27
CA ASN A 190 -2.34 17.50 4.53
C ASN A 190 -2.91 16.47 5.53
N ILE A 191 -3.72 15.52 5.08
CA ILE A 191 -4.20 14.42 5.93
C ILE A 191 -3.03 13.60 6.49
N PHE A 192 -2.01 13.28 5.69
CA PHE A 192 -0.83 12.55 6.17
C PHE A 192 -0.05 13.38 7.20
N MET A 193 0.11 14.68 6.95
CA MET A 193 0.76 15.58 7.91
C MET A 193 -0.04 15.69 9.21
N ASP A 194 -1.37 15.76 9.12
CA ASP A 194 -2.25 15.75 10.29
C ASP A 194 -2.05 14.44 11.08
N MET A 195 -2.05 13.27 10.42
CA MET A 195 -1.79 11.97 11.07
C MET A 195 -0.46 11.97 11.82
N VAL A 196 0.61 12.34 11.12
CA VAL A 196 1.98 12.33 11.66
C VAL A 196 2.13 13.33 12.81
N SER A 197 1.50 14.49 12.72
CA SER A 197 1.51 15.49 13.80
C SER A 197 0.83 14.97 15.08
N HIS A 198 -0.17 14.10 14.94
CA HIS A 198 -0.87 13.40 16.02
C HIS A 198 -0.19 12.07 16.44
N GLY A 199 1.01 11.79 15.93
CA GLY A 199 1.80 10.62 16.31
C GLY A 199 1.40 9.32 15.59
N ILE A 200 0.55 9.41 14.57
CA ILE A 200 0.15 8.30 13.70
C ILE A 200 1.14 8.23 12.53
N LYS A 201 1.84 7.10 12.40
CA LYS A 201 2.74 6.83 11.26
C LYS A 201 1.91 6.36 10.10
N VAL A 202 2.32 6.68 8.89
CA VAL A 202 1.56 6.31 7.69
C VAL A 202 2.37 5.28 6.92
N LEU A 203 1.82 4.06 6.79
CA LEU A 203 2.43 2.98 6.04
C LEU A 203 1.75 2.87 4.67
N SER A 204 2.56 2.94 3.62
CA SER A 204 2.09 2.74 2.26
C SER A 204 1.52 1.34 2.09
N ASP A 205 0.54 1.21 1.21
CA ASP A 205 0.31 -0.07 0.53
C ASP A 205 1.43 -0.29 -0.51
N SER A 206 1.17 -1.19 -1.44
CA SER A 206 1.92 -1.33 -2.68
C SER A 206 1.99 -0.04 -3.53
N LEU A 207 3.18 0.22 -4.08
CA LEU A 207 3.48 1.39 -4.91
C LEU A 207 3.46 1.03 -6.41
N HIS A 208 2.27 0.81 -6.95
CA HIS A 208 2.12 0.30 -8.31
C HIS A 208 1.84 1.36 -9.38
N THR A 209 1.74 2.64 -9.01
CA THR A 209 1.40 3.71 -9.96
C THR A 209 2.43 4.84 -9.94
N ASP A 210 2.68 5.43 -11.11
CA ASP A 210 3.58 6.57 -11.28
C ASP A 210 3.25 7.73 -10.33
N ASP A 211 1.97 7.90 -10.02
CA ASP A 211 1.46 8.96 -9.16
C ASP A 211 1.79 8.72 -7.69
N ALA A 212 1.60 7.48 -7.22
CA ALA A 212 2.00 7.06 -5.89
C ALA A 212 3.53 7.15 -5.75
N ILE A 213 4.27 6.70 -6.77
CA ILE A 213 5.74 6.77 -6.82
C ILE A 213 6.22 8.23 -6.72
N LYS A 214 5.64 9.15 -7.52
CA LYS A 214 5.98 10.58 -7.47
C LYS A 214 5.65 11.20 -6.12
N PHE A 215 4.49 10.86 -5.55
CA PHE A 215 4.06 11.37 -4.25
C PHE A 215 5.03 10.95 -3.13
N TRP A 216 5.34 9.65 -3.04
CA TRP A 216 6.25 9.14 -2.03
C TRP A 216 7.69 9.60 -2.26
N THR A 217 8.15 9.71 -3.50
CA THR A 217 9.45 10.31 -3.82
C THR A 217 9.56 11.74 -3.27
N ARG A 218 8.53 12.56 -3.44
CA ARG A 218 8.51 13.92 -2.88
C ARG A 218 8.47 13.93 -1.34
N LEU A 219 7.75 12.99 -0.72
CA LEU A 219 7.75 12.82 0.74
C LEU A 219 9.15 12.45 1.24
N ILE A 220 9.83 11.49 0.59
CA ILE A 220 11.19 11.08 0.96
C ILE A 220 12.16 12.28 0.90
N GLY A 221 12.00 13.16 -0.10
CA GLY A 221 12.85 14.35 -0.24
C GLY A 221 12.66 15.43 0.82
N SER A 222 11.57 15.39 1.59
CA SER A 222 11.19 16.48 2.52
C SER A 222 10.85 16.01 3.94
N HIS A 223 10.64 14.71 4.16
CA HIS A 223 10.18 14.12 5.41
C HIS A 223 10.97 12.86 5.75
N GLN A 224 10.79 12.39 6.98
CA GLN A 224 11.37 11.12 7.41
C GLN A 224 10.52 9.96 6.90
N VAL A 225 11.07 9.23 5.93
CA VAL A 225 10.45 8.02 5.37
C VAL A 225 11.40 6.84 5.57
N TYR A 226 10.85 5.72 6.01
CA TYR A 226 11.57 4.47 6.24
C TYR A 226 11.04 3.37 5.32
N ILE A 227 11.93 2.48 4.90
CA ILE A 227 11.60 1.29 4.14
C ILE A 227 11.24 0.20 5.15
N VAL A 228 10.08 -0.42 4.95
CA VAL A 228 9.58 -1.53 5.75
C VAL A 228 9.47 -2.75 4.86
N GLY A 229 9.98 -3.89 5.33
CA GLY A 229 9.87 -5.16 4.62
C GLY A 229 9.73 -6.31 5.61
N GLY A 230 8.83 -7.26 5.34
CA GLY A 230 8.54 -8.37 6.26
C GLY A 230 8.03 -7.91 7.65
N GLY A 231 7.49 -6.70 7.76
CA GLY A 231 7.06 -6.09 9.01
C GLY A 231 8.18 -5.46 9.85
N GLU A 232 9.40 -5.34 9.33
CA GLU A 232 10.52 -4.70 10.05
C GLU A 232 11.00 -3.45 9.32
N VAL A 233 11.50 -2.46 10.07
CA VAL A 233 12.15 -1.29 9.50
C VAL A 233 13.54 -1.70 9.02
N LEU A 234 13.78 -1.58 7.71
CA LEU A 234 15.03 -2.00 7.07
C LEU A 234 16.05 -0.87 7.03
N ALA A 235 15.64 0.30 6.53
CA ALA A 235 16.51 1.47 6.40
C ALA A 235 15.71 2.76 6.23
N LYS A 236 16.40 3.90 6.28
CA LYS A 236 15.82 5.20 5.89
C LYS A 236 15.79 5.30 4.37
N ALA A 237 14.66 5.72 3.80
CA ALA A 237 14.54 5.93 2.37
C ALA A 237 15.40 7.13 1.91
N SER A 238 15.89 7.05 0.67
CA SER A 238 16.67 8.11 0.01
C SER A 238 16.06 8.43 -1.36
N PRO A 239 15.97 9.71 -1.76
CA PRO A 239 15.47 10.12 -3.07
C PRO A 239 16.25 9.53 -4.25
N ASP A 240 17.55 9.24 -4.08
CA ASP A 240 18.39 8.74 -5.18
C ASP A 240 18.12 7.26 -5.51
N LYS A 241 17.46 6.56 -4.59
CA LYS A 241 17.32 5.11 -4.59
C LYS A 241 15.86 4.65 -4.66
N VAL A 242 14.92 5.58 -4.86
CA VAL A 242 13.50 5.22 -4.73
C VAL A 242 13.12 4.10 -5.70
N HIS A 243 13.69 4.08 -6.92
CA HIS A 243 13.48 3.03 -7.93
C HIS A 243 13.87 1.61 -7.49
N LYS A 244 14.62 1.46 -6.40
CA LYS A 244 14.98 0.15 -5.82
C LYS A 244 13.95 -0.34 -4.79
N TYR A 245 13.13 0.57 -4.27
CA TYR A 245 12.16 0.31 -3.20
C TYR A 245 10.78 -0.08 -3.70
N TRP A 246 10.55 -0.09 -5.02
CA TRP A 246 9.28 -0.50 -5.61
C TRP A 246 9.52 -1.32 -6.87
N SER A 247 8.56 -2.16 -7.23
CA SER A 247 8.52 -2.85 -8.52
C SER A 247 7.07 -3.09 -8.91
N ASP A 248 6.78 -3.00 -10.20
CA ASP A 248 5.52 -3.41 -10.83
C ASP A 248 5.46 -4.93 -11.06
N ASP A 249 6.60 -5.61 -10.97
CA ASP A 249 6.69 -7.07 -11.00
C ASP A 249 6.35 -7.65 -9.62
N GLU A 250 5.15 -8.24 -9.48
CA GLU A 250 4.70 -8.94 -8.27
C GLU A 250 5.64 -10.09 -7.82
N SER A 251 6.54 -10.56 -8.69
CA SER A 251 7.54 -11.57 -8.33
C SER A 251 8.86 -11.00 -7.79
N SER A 252 9.02 -9.68 -7.85
CA SER A 252 10.16 -8.97 -7.29
C SER A 252 10.04 -8.85 -5.77
N PRO A 253 11.10 -9.10 -4.98
CA PRO A 253 11.09 -8.84 -3.54
C PRO A 253 10.82 -7.35 -3.22
N SER A 254 11.16 -6.43 -4.12
CA SER A 254 10.84 -5.00 -3.97
C SER A 254 9.34 -4.70 -4.05
N ALA A 255 8.50 -5.62 -4.54
CA ALA A 255 7.05 -5.47 -4.51
C ALA A 255 6.46 -5.67 -3.10
N GLU A 256 7.21 -6.29 -2.18
CA GLU A 256 6.82 -6.48 -0.77
C GLU A 256 7.29 -5.33 0.14
N LEU A 257 8.04 -4.37 -0.41
CA LEU A 257 8.53 -3.21 0.34
C LEU A 257 7.43 -2.16 0.47
N GLN A 258 7.34 -1.59 1.67
CA GLN A 258 6.45 -0.49 2.01
C GLN A 258 7.26 0.72 2.47
N LEU A 259 6.65 1.90 2.36
CA LEU A 259 7.21 3.15 2.85
C LEU A 259 6.42 3.62 4.06
N MET A 260 7.14 3.85 5.16
CA MET A 260 6.58 4.37 6.40
C MET A 260 6.99 5.81 6.59
N LEU A 261 6.03 6.72 6.48
CA LEU A 261 6.19 8.13 6.83
C LEU A 261 6.06 8.30 8.34
N VAL A 262 7.03 9.01 8.91
CA VAL A 262 7.06 9.38 10.33
C VAL A 262 7.25 10.89 10.50
N LYS A 263 7.22 11.36 11.76
CA LYS A 263 7.33 12.77 12.13
C LYS A 263 8.72 13.35 11.88
#